data_AF-A0A352UP08-F1
#
_entry.id   AF-A0A352UP08-F1
#
_cell.length_a   1.000
_cell.length_b   1.000
_cell.length_c   1.000
_cell.angle_alpha   90.00
_cell.angle_beta   90.00
_cell.angle_gamma   90.00
#
_symmetry.space_group_name_H-M   'P 1'
#
loop_
_entity.id
_entity.type
_entity.pdbx_description
1 polymer ?
#
loop_
_entity_poly.entity_id
_entity_poly.type
_entity_poly.pdbx_seq_one_letter_code
_entity_poly.pdbx_strand_id
1 'polypeptide(L)' 'MPCVNPFAGINTAQLGAVRLMEVCGTHTMAIARAGIKRILPKDVTLISGPGCPVCVTPPEVIDTILALSSKK' A
#
# COMPACT_ATOMS: atom_id res chain seq x y z
N MET A 1 28.79 19.68 1.02
CA MET A 1 27.66 19.30 1.91
C MET A 1 27.61 17.78 1.99
N PRO A 2 27.89 17.15 3.14
CA PRO A 2 27.79 15.70 3.25
C PRO A 2 26.31 15.29 3.28
N CYS A 3 25.93 14.35 2.41
CA CYS A 3 24.68 13.59 2.54
C CYS A 3 24.79 12.70 3.78
N VAL A 4 24.46 13.23 4.96
CA VAL A 4 24.16 12.39 6.12
C VAL A 4 22.92 11.55 5.77
N ASN A 5 23.08 10.23 5.77
CA ASN A 5 21.98 9.32 5.53
C ASN A 5 21.02 9.41 6.74
N PRO A 6 19.78 9.92 6.60
CA PRO A 6 18.86 10.11 7.71
C PRO A 6 18.43 8.79 8.38
N PHE A 7 18.79 7.65 7.78
CA PHE A 7 18.48 6.31 8.25
C PHE A 7 19.60 5.67 9.09
N ALA A 8 20.68 6.39 9.42
CA ALA A 8 21.80 5.87 10.21
C ALA A 8 21.42 5.44 11.65
N GLY A 9 20.23 5.79 12.14
CA GLY A 9 19.72 5.41 13.48
C GLY A 9 18.68 4.29 13.50
N ILE A 10 18.27 3.75 12.35
CA ILE A 10 17.28 2.65 12.30
C ILE A 10 18.02 1.32 12.45
N ASN A 11 18.08 0.79 13.68
CA ASN A 11 18.70 -0.51 13.94
C ASN A 11 17.74 -1.65 13.54
N THR A 12 17.81 -2.11 12.30
CA THR A 12 17.03 -3.28 11.83
C THR A 12 17.43 -4.58 12.53
N ALA A 13 18.54 -4.62 13.28
CA ALA A 13 18.99 -5.81 13.99
C ALA A 13 18.09 -6.22 15.16
N GLN A 14 17.18 -5.37 15.64
CA GLN A 14 16.33 -5.68 16.81
C GLN A 14 14.98 -6.33 16.48
N LEU A 15 14.49 -6.30 15.23
CA LEU A 15 13.15 -6.82 14.87
C LEU A 15 13.14 -7.87 13.76
N GLY A 16 14.28 -8.19 13.15
CA GLY A 16 14.34 -9.09 11.99
C GLY A 16 13.68 -8.47 10.74
N ALA A 17 13.43 -9.28 9.72
CA ALA A 17 12.84 -8.80 8.47
C ALA A 17 11.39 -8.28 8.70
N VAL A 18 11.16 -7.00 8.42
CA VAL A 18 9.88 -6.32 8.61
C VAL A 18 9.09 -6.33 7.31
N ARG A 19 7.80 -6.70 7.40
CA ARG A 19 6.85 -6.59 6.30
C ARG A 19 5.79 -5.55 6.65
N LEU A 20 5.79 -4.44 5.93
CA LEU A 20 4.81 -3.37 6.09
C LEU A 20 3.78 -3.47 4.97
N MET A 21 2.50 -3.46 5.29
CA MET A 21 1.42 -3.43 4.31
C MET A 21 0.65 -2.11 4.38
N GLU A 22 0.42 -1.48 3.23
CA GLU A 22 -0.54 -0.39 3.10
C GLU A 22 -1.84 -0.91 2.46
N VAL A 23 -2.96 -0.25 2.76
CA VAL A 23 -4.31 -0.63 2.29
C VAL A 23 -5.05 0.56 1.69
N CYS A 24 -4.33 1.51 1.11
CA CYS A 24 -4.92 2.71 0.54
C CYS A 24 -4.33 2.98 -0.84
N GLY A 25 -5.16 2.92 -1.88
CA GLY A 25 -4.69 3.12 -3.26
C GLY A 25 -3.94 4.44 -3.49
N THR A 26 -4.26 5.50 -2.73
CA THR A 26 -3.53 6.78 -2.82
C THR A 26 -2.10 6.66 -2.29
N HIS A 27 -1.87 5.87 -1.24
CA HIS A 27 -0.53 5.55 -0.76
C HIS A 27 0.22 4.68 -1.75
N THR A 28 -0.40 3.66 -2.34
CA THR A 28 0.22 2.85 -3.41
C THR A 28 0.80 3.75 -4.50
N MET A 29 0.02 4.73 -4.97
CA MET A 29 0.42 5.67 -6.01
C MET A 29 1.49 6.66 -5.55
N ALA A 30 1.36 7.24 -4.35
CA ALA A 30 2.34 8.18 -3.82
C ALA A 30 3.70 7.51 -3.60
N ILE A 31 3.71 6.31 -3.03
CA ILE A 31 4.91 5.49 -2.77
C ILE A 31 5.61 5.13 -4.08
N ALA A 32 4.85 4.70 -5.10
CA ALA A 32 5.40 4.37 -6.40
C ALA A 32 6.03 5.59 -7.08
N ARG A 33 5.33 6.73 -7.07
CA ARG A 33 5.80 7.99 -7.67
C ARG A 33 7.05 8.54 -6.98
N ALA A 34 7.09 8.47 -5.65
CA ALA A 34 8.22 8.93 -4.86
C ALA A 34 9.40 7.92 -4.85
N GLY A 35 9.24 6.72 -5.45
CA GLY A 35 10.30 5.72 -5.51
C GLY A 35 10.68 5.13 -4.15
N ILE A 36 9.81 5.22 -3.13
CA ILE A 36 10.12 4.87 -1.73
C ILE A 36 10.61 3.43 -1.62
N LYS A 37 10.04 2.49 -2.39
CA LYS A 37 10.45 1.07 -2.41
C LYS A 37 11.95 0.87 -2.71
N ARG A 38 12.60 1.81 -3.40
CA ARG A 38 14.02 1.72 -3.77
C ARG A 38 14.97 2.24 -2.68
N ILE A 39 14.44 3.04 -1.75
CA ILE A 39 15.22 3.69 -0.68
C ILE A 39 15.11 2.89 0.62
N LEU A 40 14.11 2.02 0.74
CA LEU A 40 13.94 1.16 1.91
C LEU A 40 15.15 0.23 2.11
N PRO A 41 15.57 -0.01 3.37
CA PRO A 41 16.59 -0.98 3.67
C PRO A 41 16.15 -2.40 3.27
N LYS A 42 17.12 -3.27 2.98
CA LYS A 42 16.86 -4.64 2.49
C LYS A 42 16.00 -5.49 3.43
N ASP A 43 16.03 -5.18 4.72
CA ASP A 43 15.27 -5.89 5.75
C ASP A 43 13.81 -5.43 5.84
N VAL A 44 13.39 -4.41 5.08
CA VAL A 44 12.02 -3.88 5.07
C VAL A 44 11.36 -4.11 3.72
N THR A 45 10.32 -4.94 3.72
CA THR A 45 9.48 -5.19 2.54
C THR A 45 8.18 -4.41 2.65
N LEU A 46 7.85 -3.62 1.62
CA LEU A 46 6.59 -2.89 1.53
C LEU A 46 5.62 -3.57 0.56
N ILE A 47 4.48 -3.98 1.08
CA ILE A 47 3.40 -4.72 0.41
C ILE A 47 2.21 -3.78 0.18
N SER A 48 1.61 -3.84 -0.99
CA SER A 48 0.35 -3.14 -1.29
C SER A 48 -0.81 -4.12 -1.16
N GLY A 49 -1.70 -3.87 -0.22
CA GLY A 49 -2.89 -4.66 0.07
C GLY A 49 -4.11 -4.22 -0.76
N PRO A 50 -5.28 -4.79 -0.46
CA PRO A 50 -6.54 -4.53 -1.17
C PRO A 50 -7.13 -3.14 -0.80
N GLY A 51 -6.49 -2.06 -1.25
CA GLY A 51 -6.81 -0.69 -0.84
C GLY A 51 -7.76 0.09 -1.74
N CYS A 52 -8.38 -0.56 -2.73
CA CYS A 52 -9.33 0.09 -3.63
C CYS A 52 -10.71 -0.54 -3.43
N PRO A 53 -11.70 0.21 -2.89
CA PRO A 53 -13.02 -0.34 -2.60
C PRO A 53 -13.70 -0.90 -3.86
N VAL A 54 -13.51 -0.26 -5.02
CA VAL A 54 -14.09 -0.70 -6.30
C VAL A 54 -13.47 -2.01 -6.79
N CYS A 55 -12.16 -2.22 -6.56
CA CYS A 55 -11.47 -3.43 -7.01
C CYS A 55 -11.85 -4.67 -6.18
N VAL A 56 -12.38 -4.48 -4.98
CA VAL A 56 -12.77 -5.58 -4.07
C VAL A 56 -14.28 -5.78 -3.98
N THR A 57 -15.07 -4.96 -4.67
CA THR A 57 -16.52 -5.13 -4.73
C THR A 57 -16.85 -6.42 -5.50
N PRO A 58 -17.57 -7.38 -4.90
CA PRO A 58 -18.03 -8.57 -5.61
C PRO A 58 -19.01 -8.20 -6.74
N PRO A 59 -19.00 -8.92 -7.88
CA PRO A 59 -19.88 -8.64 -9.00
C PRO A 59 -21.37 -8.75 -8.61
N GLU A 60 -21.71 -9.64 -7.69
CA GLU A 60 -23.09 -9.85 -7.23
C GLU A 60 -23.69 -8.60 -6.57
N VAL A 61 -22.85 -7.77 -5.94
CA VAL A 61 -23.27 -6.49 -5.35
C VAL A 61 -23.67 -5.51 -6.45
N ILE A 62 -22.92 -5.48 -7.55
CA ILE A 62 -23.22 -4.62 -8.71
C ILE A 62 -24.56 -5.06 -9.34
N ASP A 63 -24.74 -6.36 -9.55
CA ASP A 63 -25.99 -6.92 -10.09
C ASP A 63 -27.20 -6.59 -9.20
N THR A 64 -27.02 -6.70 -7.88
CA THR A 64 -28.06 -6.35 -6.90
C THR A 64 -28.45 -4.87 -7.00
N ILE A 65 -27.48 -3.97 -7.10
CA ILE A 65 -27.70 -2.53 -7.25
C ILE A 65 -28.46 -2.23 -8.56
N LEU A 66 -28.11 -2.89 -9.66
CA LEU A 66 -28.80 -2.74 -10.94
C LEU A 66 -30.26 -3.22 -10.87
N ALA A 67 -30.51 -4.35 -10.22
CA ALA A 67 -31.86 -4.87 -10.02
C ALA A 67 -32.72 -3.94 -9.15
N LEU A 68 -32.16 -3.36 -8.09
CA LEU A 68 -32.84 -2.39 -7.23
C LEU A 68 -33.11 -1.08 -7.98
N SER A 69 -32.14 -0.56 -8.75
CA SER A 69 -32.30 0.66 -9.53
C SER A 69 -33.35 0.53 -10.64
N SER A 70 -33.61 -0.69 -11.13
CA SER A 70 -34.58 -0.96 -12.20
C SER A 70 -36.01 -1.12 -11.69
N LYS A 71 -36.22 -1.21 -10.37
CA LYS A 71 -37.56 -1.21 -9.75
C LYS A 71 -38.03 0.23 -9.61
N LYS A 72 -38.84 0.67 -10.58
CA LYS A 72 -39.51 1.96 -10.57
C LYS A 72 -40.84 1.89 -9.80
#